data_AF-A0A7L4QR91-F1
#
_entry.id   AF-A0A7L4QR91-F1
#
_cell.length_a   1.000
_cell.length_b   1.000
_cell.length_c   1.000
_cell.angle_alpha   90.00
_cell.angle_beta   90.00
_cell.angle_gamma   90.00
#
_symmetry.space_group_name_H-M   'P 1'
#
loop_
_entity.id
_entity.type
_entity.pdbx_description
1 polymer ?
#
loop_
_entity_poly.entity_id
_entity_poly.type
_entity_poly.pdbx_seq_one_letter_code
_entity_poly.pdbx_strand_id
1 'polypeptide(L)'
;MYVLVSPCILNPDLRARGITRQEDLGWYSRAAERCRRFGIEMIPLPCPETLYLGADREPGMFLDRLNTPEFMSLLGNLEEEVRAIIRERGPPLCIIGVNSSPACGIDAT
;
A
#
# COMPACT_ATOMS: atom_id res chain seq x y z
N MET A 1 -9.34 1.26 -17.46
CA MET A 1 -9.26 2.19 -16.32
C MET A 1 -8.70 1.42 -15.15
N TYR A 2 -7.84 2.05 -14.35
CA TYR A 2 -7.21 1.37 -13.23
C TYR A 2 -7.08 2.29 -12.01
N VAL A 3 -6.89 1.67 -10.86
CA VAL A 3 -6.50 2.32 -9.61
C VAL A 3 -5.17 1.74 -9.15
N LEU A 4 -4.37 2.57 -8.48
CA LEU A 4 -3.24 2.09 -7.71
C LEU A 4 -3.72 1.79 -6.29
N VAL A 5 -3.28 0.69 -5.70
CA VAL A 5 -3.81 0.24 -4.41
C VAL A 5 -2.69 -0.18 -3.47
N SER A 6 -2.78 0.19 -2.19
CA SER A 6 -1.93 -0.41 -1.16
C SER A 6 -2.03 -1.92 -1.24
N PRO A 7 -0.90 -2.64 -1.35
CA PRO A 7 -0.94 -4.06 -1.70
C PRO A 7 -1.58 -4.91 -0.61
N CYS A 8 -1.64 -4.42 0.63
CA CYS A 8 -2.35 -5.07 1.74
C CYS A 8 -3.87 -5.18 1.58
N ILE A 9 -4.48 -4.39 0.68
CA ILE A 9 -5.89 -4.55 0.31
C ILE A 9 -6.11 -5.85 -0.49
N LEU A 10 -5.11 -6.26 -1.26
CA LEU A 10 -5.15 -7.50 -2.05
C LEU A 10 -4.52 -8.68 -1.29
N ASN A 11 -3.51 -8.43 -0.46
CA ASN A 11 -2.85 -9.42 0.38
C ASN A 11 -2.61 -8.87 1.80
N PRO A 12 -3.55 -9.11 2.74
CA PRO A 12 -3.46 -8.60 4.11
C PRO A 12 -2.22 -9.03 4.89
N ASP A 13 -1.55 -10.12 4.48
CA ASP A 13 -0.33 -10.64 5.12
C ASP A 13 0.88 -9.71 4.95
N LEU A 14 0.77 -8.68 4.12
CA LEU A 14 1.80 -7.62 3.98
C LEU A 14 1.75 -6.58 5.11
N ARG A 15 0.70 -6.62 5.95
CA ARG A 15 0.66 -5.78 7.17
C ARG A 15 1.46 -6.45 8.27
N ALA A 16 1.93 -5.63 9.23
CA ALA A 16 2.60 -6.15 10.42
C ALA A 16 1.69 -7.15 11.17
N ARG A 17 2.30 -8.02 11.96
CA ARG A 17 1.54 -9.02 12.72
C ARG A 17 0.52 -8.38 13.65
N GLY A 18 -0.69 -8.94 13.67
CA GLY A 18 -1.73 -8.61 14.64
C GLY A 18 -2.43 -7.26 14.47
N ILE A 19 -2.14 -6.47 13.41
CA ILE A 19 -2.81 -5.16 13.22
C ILE A 19 -4.03 -5.22 12.30
N THR A 20 -4.12 -6.22 11.43
CA THR A 20 -5.28 -6.39 10.53
C THR A 20 -6.48 -6.91 11.31
N ARG A 21 -7.52 -6.09 11.40
CA ARG A 21 -8.78 -6.44 12.07
C ARG A 21 -9.78 -7.03 11.08
N GLN A 22 -10.79 -7.74 11.61
CA GLN A 22 -11.86 -8.29 10.78
C GLN A 22 -12.62 -7.20 10.00
N GLU A 23 -12.76 -6.01 10.60
CA GLU A 23 -13.37 -4.85 9.94
C GLU A 23 -12.53 -4.39 8.73
N ASP A 24 -11.20 -4.35 8.86
CA ASP A 24 -10.29 -3.99 7.76
C ASP A 24 -10.48 -4.93 6.57
N LEU A 25 -10.56 -6.24 6.82
CA LEU A 25 -10.82 -7.25 5.78
C LEU A 25 -12.16 -7.02 5.08
N GLY A 26 -13.17 -6.58 5.83
CA GLY A 26 -14.48 -6.19 5.29
C GLY A 26 -14.36 -4.99 4.35
N TRP A 27 -13.60 -3.96 4.72
CA TRP A 27 -13.34 -2.79 3.86
C TRP A 27 -12.52 -3.14 2.62
N TYR A 28 -11.48 -3.95 2.76
CA TYR A 28 -10.66 -4.40 1.63
C TYR A 28 -11.49 -5.18 0.61
N SER A 29 -12.31 -6.12 1.08
CA SER A 29 -13.21 -6.91 0.25
C SER A 29 -14.22 -6.03 -0.50
N ARG A 30 -14.77 -5.00 0.16
CA ARG A 30 -15.70 -4.04 -0.45
C ARG A 30 -15.02 -3.19 -1.53
N ALA A 31 -13.79 -2.74 -1.29
CA ALA A 31 -13.02 -1.99 -2.27
C ALA A 31 -12.73 -2.85 -3.53
N ALA A 32 -12.29 -4.09 -3.32
CA ALA A 32 -12.02 -5.04 -4.40
C ALA A 32 -13.29 -5.38 -5.21
N GLU A 33 -14.39 -5.66 -4.51
CA GLU A 33 -15.68 -5.95 -5.14
C GLU A 33 -16.21 -4.77 -5.95
N ARG A 34 -16.04 -3.54 -5.46
CA ARG A 34 -16.43 -2.33 -6.21
C ARG A 34 -15.63 -2.21 -7.50
N CYS A 35 -14.31 -2.35 -7.45
CA CYS A 35 -13.46 -2.29 -8.64
C CYS A 35 -13.86 -3.38 -9.65
N ARG A 36 -14.06 -4.61 -9.18
CA ARG A 36 -14.53 -5.74 -9.99
C ARG A 36 -15.85 -5.46 -10.70
N ARG A 37 -16.85 -4.93 -9.99
CA ARG A 37 -18.18 -4.61 -10.54
C ARG A 37 -18.14 -3.58 -11.67
N PHE A 38 -17.20 -2.63 -11.62
CA PHE A 38 -17.06 -1.58 -12.62
C PHE A 38 -15.99 -1.88 -13.67
N GLY A 39 -15.39 -3.08 -13.66
CA GLY A 39 -14.31 -3.43 -14.58
C GLY A 39 -13.06 -2.54 -14.42
N ILE A 40 -12.80 -2.08 -13.19
CA ILE A 40 -11.63 -1.28 -12.85
C ILE A 40 -10.52 -2.23 -12.41
N GLU A 41 -9.39 -2.17 -13.10
CA GLU A 41 -8.19 -2.94 -12.74
C GLU A 41 -7.56 -2.37 -11.46
N MET A 42 -7.15 -3.24 -10.55
CA MET A 42 -6.42 -2.87 -9.33
C MET A 42 -4.96 -3.25 -9.49
N ILE A 43 -4.08 -2.24 -9.57
CA ILE A 43 -2.64 -2.45 -9.68
C ILE A 43 -2.01 -2.24 -8.29
N PRO A 44 -1.41 -3.27 -7.68
CA PRO A 44 -0.78 -3.12 -6.37
C PRO A 44 0.42 -2.20 -6.45
N LEU A 45 0.50 -1.26 -5.51
CA LEU A 45 1.72 -0.52 -5.20
C LEU A 45 2.74 -1.46 -4.53
N PRO A 46 4.05 -1.17 -4.60
CA PRO A 46 5.03 -1.84 -3.76
C PRO A 46 4.78 -1.53 -2.27
N CYS A 47 5.04 -2.48 -1.38
CA CYS A 47 4.96 -2.27 0.07
C CYS A 47 6.34 -1.90 0.62
N PRO A 48 6.65 -0.61 0.86
CA PRO A 48 7.97 -0.22 1.32
C PRO A 48 8.32 -0.84 2.67
N GLU A 49 7.35 -0.93 3.58
CA GLU A 49 7.54 -1.49 4.91
C GLU A 49 7.91 -2.98 4.85
N THR A 50 7.24 -3.77 4.01
CA THR A 50 7.56 -5.20 3.84
C THR A 50 8.87 -5.39 3.11
N LEU A 51 9.17 -4.57 2.11
CA LEU A 51 10.44 -4.63 1.38
C LEU A 51 11.64 -4.29 2.28
N TYR A 52 11.46 -3.39 3.25
CA TYR A 52 12.53 -2.98 4.16
C TYR A 52 12.64 -3.85 5.42
N LEU A 53 11.52 -4.19 6.06
CA LEU A 53 11.48 -4.88 7.35
C LEU A 53 11.14 -6.37 7.26
N GLY A 54 10.70 -6.85 6.09
CA GLY A 54 10.15 -8.19 5.91
C GLY A 54 8.65 -8.29 6.26
N ALA A 55 8.01 -9.38 5.80
CA ALA A 55 6.58 -9.61 6.01
C ALA A 55 6.24 -9.98 7.47
N ASP A 56 7.14 -10.69 8.17
CA ASP A 56 6.91 -11.17 9.54
C ASP A 56 7.30 -10.15 10.64
N ARG A 57 7.06 -8.87 10.38
CA ARG A 57 7.47 -7.78 11.26
C ARG A 57 6.46 -7.50 12.37
N GLU A 58 6.97 -7.13 13.54
CA GLU A 58 6.15 -6.53 14.61
C GLU A 58 5.67 -5.13 14.20
N PRO A 59 4.50 -4.68 14.70
CA PRO A 59 4.03 -3.31 14.55
C PRO A 59 5.03 -2.32 15.16
N GLY A 60 5.10 -1.10 14.63
CA GLY A 60 5.96 -0.05 15.17
C GLY A 60 5.74 1.29 14.47
N MET A 61 6.17 2.37 15.12
CA MET A 61 6.04 3.73 14.60
C MET A 61 7.08 4.01 13.51
N PHE A 62 6.73 4.88 12.55
CA PHE A 62 7.64 5.31 11.49
C PHE A 62 8.95 5.89 12.03
N LEU A 63 8.88 6.81 12.99
CA LEU A 63 10.04 7.52 13.53
C LEU A 63 11.06 6.57 14.18
N ASP A 64 10.60 5.45 14.74
CA ASP A 64 11.45 4.53 15.48
C ASP A 64 12.18 3.54 14.56
N ARG A 65 11.65 3.28 13.36
CA ARG A 65 12.10 2.14 12.53
C ARG A 65 12.32 2.44 11.06
N LEU A 66 11.74 3.51 10.54
CA LEU A 66 11.67 3.81 9.11
C LEU A 66 12.22 5.20 8.76
N ASN A 67 12.48 6.06 9.74
CA ASN A 67 13.14 7.35 9.52
C ASN A 67 14.66 7.18 9.36
N THR A 68 15.08 6.44 8.34
CA THR A 68 16.48 6.14 8.03
C THR A 68 16.81 6.55 6.59
N PRO A 69 18.05 6.95 6.28
CA PRO A 69 18.47 7.26 4.93
C PRO A 69 18.21 6.11 3.94
N GLU A 70 18.38 4.87 4.39
CA GLU A 70 18.16 3.67 3.57
C GLU A 70 16.68 3.51 3.20
N PHE A 71 15.77 3.72 4.16
CA PHE A 71 14.34 3.65 3.88
C PHE A 71 13.89 4.79 2.96
N MET A 72 14.42 6.01 3.15
CA MET A 72 14.14 7.14 2.27
C MET A 72 14.63 6.89 0.84
N SER A 73 15.80 6.27 0.67
CA SER A 73 16.31 5.87 -0.64
C SER A 73 15.44 4.79 -1.28
N LEU A 74 14.96 3.82 -0.51
CA LEU A 74 14.00 2.82 -0.98
C LEU A 74 12.72 3.48 -1.49
N LEU A 75 12.14 4.42 -0.73
CA LEU A 75 10.94 5.15 -1.15
C LEU A 75 11.14 5.87 -2.48
N GLY A 76 12.30 6.51 -2.70
CA GLY A 76 12.63 7.17 -3.96
C GLY A 76 12.64 6.20 -5.15
N ASN A 77 13.23 5.01 -4.98
CA ASN A 77 13.25 4.00 -6.04
C ASN A 77 11.84 3.47 -6.36
N LEU A 78 11.05 3.17 -5.33
CA LEU A 78 9.67 2.70 -5.49
C LEU A 78 8.76 3.75 -6.13
N GLU A 79 9.00 5.02 -5.83
CA GLU A 79 8.28 6.13 -6.45
C GLU A 79 8.53 6.19 -7.97
N GLU A 80 9.77 5.98 -8.41
CA GLU A 80 10.10 5.94 -9.83
C GLU A 80 9.45 4.75 -10.56
N GLU A 81 9.36 3.59 -9.90
CA GLU A 81 8.62 2.43 -10.42
C GLU A 81 7.13 2.75 -10.60
N VAL A 82 6.52 3.40 -9.60
CA VAL A 82 5.11 3.83 -9.68
C VAL A 82 4.92 4.86 -10.79
N ARG A 83 5.84 5.82 -10.93
CA ARG A 83 5.82 6.79 -12.04
C ARG A 83 5.95 6.10 -13.39
N ALA A 84 6.73 5.02 -13.51
CA ALA A 84 6.85 4.26 -14.75
C ALA A 84 5.49 3.66 -15.17
N ILE A 85 4.75 3.08 -14.23
CA ILE A 85 3.40 2.55 -14.47
C ILE A 85 2.47 3.67 -14.98
N ILE A 86 2.52 4.85 -14.35
CA ILE A 86 1.70 6.00 -14.73
C ILE A 86 2.08 6.53 -16.11
N ARG A 87 3.38 6.58 -16.45
CA ARG A 87 3.87 7.01 -17.77
C ARG A 87 3.39 6.06 -18.87
N GLU A 88 3.40 4.76 -18.61
CA GLU A 88 2.99 3.74 -19.60
C GLU A 88 1.48 3.67 -19.78
N ARG A 89 0.72 3.72 -18.69
CA ARG A 89 -0.74 3.46 -18.69
C ARG A 89 -1.60 4.73 -18.67
N GLY A 90 -0.98 5.89 -18.54
CA GLY A 90 -1.67 7.15 -18.24
C GLY A 90 -2.07 7.27 -16.76
N PRO A 91 -2.70 8.38 -16.34
CA PRO A 91 -3.06 8.61 -14.96
C PRO A 91 -4.11 7.59 -14.44
N PRO A 92 -3.96 7.08 -13.19
CA PRO A 92 -4.97 6.24 -12.56
C PRO A 92 -6.22 7.06 -12.24
N LEU A 93 -7.35 6.37 -12.02
CA LEU A 93 -8.57 7.02 -11.52
C LEU A 93 -8.37 7.58 -10.10
N CYS A 94 -7.66 6.83 -9.26
CA CYS A 94 -7.23 7.25 -7.93
C CYS A 94 -6.14 6.32 -7.38
N ILE A 95 -5.59 6.70 -6.23
CA ILE A 95 -4.73 5.87 -5.39
C ILE A 95 -5.50 5.53 -4.12
N ILE A 96 -5.55 4.25 -3.74
CA ILE A 96 -6.26 3.77 -2.56
C ILE A 96 -5.23 3.37 -1.50
N GLY A 97 -5.12 4.21 -0.46
CA GLY A 97 -4.27 3.97 0.71
C GLY A 97 -4.98 3.23 1.86
N VAL A 98 -4.24 2.97 2.94
CA VAL A 98 -4.75 2.39 4.17
C VAL A 98 -4.26 3.23 5.34
N ASN A 99 -5.18 3.93 6.01
CA ASN A 99 -4.89 4.67 7.25
C ASN A 99 -4.34 3.71 8.31
N SER A 100 -3.49 4.21 9.22
CA SER A 100 -2.62 3.43 10.14
C SER A 100 -1.39 2.77 9.49
N SER A 101 -1.11 3.06 8.21
CA SER A 101 0.18 2.74 7.61
C SER A 101 1.09 3.96 7.66
N PRO A 102 2.34 3.80 8.09
CA PRO A 102 3.33 4.88 8.08
C PRO A 102 3.75 5.31 6.67
N ALA A 103 3.52 4.48 5.64
CA ALA A 103 3.90 4.77 4.26
C ALA A 103 2.71 4.86 3.29
N CYS A 104 1.56 4.31 3.64
CA CYS A 104 0.35 4.29 2.82
C CYS A 104 -0.86 4.99 3.47
N GLY A 105 -0.68 5.61 4.65
CA GLY A 105 -1.71 6.41 5.30
C GLY A 105 -2.04 7.65 4.47
N ILE A 106 -3.34 7.98 4.38
CA ILE A 106 -3.82 9.15 3.64
C ILE A 106 -4.11 10.30 4.60
N ASP A 107 -4.92 10.04 5.62
CA ASP A 107 -5.32 11.04 6.62
C ASP A 107 -4.61 10.84 7.96
N ALA A 108 -4.18 9.60 8.23
CA ALA A 108 -3.56 9.22 9.50
C ALA A 108 -2.54 8.09 9.29
N THR A 109 -1.41 8.22 9.98
CA THR A 109 -0.31 7.24 10.01
C THR A 109 -0.28 6.45 11.31
#